data_AF-A0A8J4M1L8-F1
#
_entry.id   AF-A0A8J4M1L8-F1
#
_cell.length_a   1.000
_cell.length_b   1.000
_cell.length_c   1.000
_cell.angle_alpha   90.00
_cell.angle_beta   90.00
_cell.angle_gamma   90.00
#
_symmetry.space_group_name_H-M   'P 1'
#
loop_
_entity.id
_entity.type
_entity.pdbx_description
1 polymer ?
#
loop_
_entity_poly.entity_id
_entity_poly.type
_entity_poly.pdbx_seq_one_letter_code
_entity_poly.pdbx_strand_id
1 'polypeptide(L)'
;MNQDYLDPSNARHMPELADMTFAMDLMMRAKEGVRNMAIALTETASTELRSVLRKQLRQGIAMHQEVTELMMRKKWFHPHELQEQYKLDQLAAKNTLMISEMDLFPGDTSRKGMFDREPDAKLGRSEA
;
A
#
# COMPACT_ATOMS: atom_id res chain seq x y z
N MET A 1 13.20 -19.88 13.16
CA MET A 1 11.93 -19.41 12.57
C MET A 1 11.53 -20.43 11.53
N ASN A 2 10.29 -20.94 11.56
CA ASN A 2 9.79 -21.80 10.49
C ASN A 2 9.70 -20.96 9.21
N GLN A 3 10.40 -21.35 8.15
CA GLN A 3 10.31 -20.73 6.82
C GLN A 3 9.06 -21.24 6.07
N ASP A 4 7.94 -21.33 6.77
CA ASP A 4 6.67 -21.67 6.16
C ASP A 4 5.98 -20.39 5.68
N TYR A 5 6.15 -20.10 4.40
CA TYR A 5 5.56 -18.94 3.74
C TYR A 5 4.01 -18.95 3.75
N LEU A 6 3.38 -20.10 4.04
CA LEU A 6 1.93 -20.25 4.11
C LEU A 6 1.38 -20.16 5.54
N ASP A 7 2.24 -20.06 6.57
CA ASP A 7 1.78 -19.94 7.95
C ASP A 7 1.27 -18.50 8.23
N PRO A 8 -0.04 -18.32 8.52
CA PRO A 8 -0.60 -17.01 8.84
C PRO A 8 0.02 -16.37 10.09
N SER A 9 0.66 -17.15 10.97
CA SER A 9 1.34 -16.64 12.16
C SER A 9 2.47 -15.66 11.81
N ASN A 10 3.11 -15.86 10.66
CA ASN A 10 4.16 -14.98 10.14
C ASN A 10 3.63 -13.61 9.68
N ALA A 11 2.30 -13.47 9.46
CA ALA A 11 1.67 -12.24 8.97
C ALA A 11 0.86 -11.48 10.04
N ARG A 12 0.83 -11.93 11.30
CA ARG A 12 -0.08 -11.43 12.35
C ARG A 12 -0.02 -9.92 12.63
N HIS A 13 1.07 -9.24 12.29
CA HIS A 13 1.25 -7.78 12.49
C HIS A 13 1.40 -6.97 11.20
N MET A 14 1.35 -7.64 10.05
CA MET A 14 1.47 -6.99 8.75
C MET A 14 0.26 -6.09 8.43
N PRO A 15 -0.99 -6.45 8.75
CA PRO A 15 -2.14 -5.58 8.51
C PRO A 15 -2.03 -4.22 9.21
N GLU A 16 -1.63 -4.19 10.48
CA GLU A 16 -1.49 -2.94 11.24
C GLU A 16 -0.35 -2.06 10.71
N LEU A 17 0.72 -2.67 10.20
CA LEU A 17 1.79 -1.96 9.50
C LEU A 17 1.34 -1.41 8.14
N ALA A 18 0.37 -2.07 7.49
CA ALA A 18 -0.16 -1.70 6.19
C ALA A 18 -1.27 -0.63 6.27
N ASP A 19 -1.99 -0.51 7.39
CA ASP A 19 -3.08 0.45 7.59
C ASP A 19 -2.68 1.90 7.24
N MET A 20 -1.51 2.34 7.71
CA MET A 20 -0.99 3.68 7.43
C MET A 20 -0.74 3.88 5.93
N THR A 21 -0.19 2.86 5.26
CA THR A 21 0.09 2.88 3.82
C THR A 21 -1.20 2.92 3.01
N PHE A 22 -2.20 2.12 3.37
CA PHE A 22 -3.51 2.14 2.71
C PHE A 22 -4.24 3.46 2.92
N ALA A 23 -4.17 4.04 4.13
CA ALA A 23 -4.73 5.35 4.40
C ALA A 23 -4.06 6.45 3.55
N MET A 24 -2.74 6.41 3.42
CA MET A 24 -1.98 7.32 2.57
C MET A 24 -2.35 7.19 1.08
N ASP A 25 -2.41 5.98 0.53
CA ASP A 25 -2.82 5.75 -0.87
C ASP A 25 -4.25 6.24 -1.10
N LEU A 26 -5.19 5.89 -0.21
CA LEU A 26 -6.57 6.35 -0.31
C LEU A 26 -6.69 7.88 -0.29
N MET A 27 -5.95 8.55 0.61
CA MET A 27 -5.91 10.02 0.68
C MET A 27 -5.36 10.63 -0.61
N MET A 28 -4.29 10.06 -1.18
CA MET A 28 -3.71 10.52 -2.44
C MET A 28 -4.67 10.33 -3.61
N ARG A 29 -5.30 9.16 -3.73
CA ARG A 29 -6.32 8.87 -4.75
C ARG A 29 -7.52 9.80 -4.64
N ALA A 30 -7.95 10.15 -3.43
CA ALA A 30 -9.01 11.13 -3.23
C ALA A 30 -8.62 12.52 -3.77
N LYS A 31 -7.38 12.99 -3.51
CA LYS A 31 -6.86 14.27 -4.07
C LYS A 31 -6.81 14.25 -5.60
N GLU A 32 -6.32 13.15 -6.17
CA GLU A 32 -6.26 12.98 -7.63
C GLU A 32 -7.66 12.97 -8.24
N GLY A 33 -8.61 12.27 -7.62
CA GLY A 33 -10.02 12.28 -8.02
C GLY A 33 -10.60 13.69 -8.04
N VAL A 34 -10.39 14.47 -6.97
CA VAL A 34 -10.81 15.87 -6.89
C VAL A 34 -10.21 16.71 -8.02
N ARG A 35 -8.90 16.58 -8.28
CA ARG A 35 -8.23 17.29 -9.37
C ARG A 35 -8.81 16.93 -10.74
N ASN A 36 -8.97 15.63 -11.00
CA ASN A 36 -9.46 15.13 -12.28
C ASN A 36 -10.93 15.53 -12.54
N MET A 37 -11.76 15.51 -11.50
CA MET A 37 -13.14 15.98 -11.59
C MET A 37 -13.24 17.48 -11.85
N ALA A 38 -12.32 18.28 -11.27
CA ALA A 38 -12.26 19.71 -11.56
C ALA A 38 -11.91 19.99 -13.03
N ILE A 39 -10.95 19.25 -13.60
CA ILE A 39 -10.60 19.33 -15.02
C ILE A 39 -11.80 18.92 -15.89
N ALA A 40 -12.41 17.77 -15.60
CA ALA A 40 -13.58 17.28 -16.34
C ALA A 40 -14.77 18.26 -16.30
N LEU A 41 -14.96 18.97 -15.18
CA LEU A 41 -16.00 20.00 -15.06
C LEU A 41 -15.80 21.18 -15.99
N THR A 42 -14.55 21.54 -16.28
CA THR A 42 -14.22 22.64 -17.21
C THR A 42 -14.34 22.23 -18.67
N GLU A 43 -14.16 20.94 -18.98
CA GLU A 43 -14.15 20.41 -20.35
C GLU A 43 -15.51 19.82 -20.79
N THR A 44 -16.38 19.46 -19.85
CA THR A 44 -17.67 18.83 -20.18
C THR A 44 -18.61 19.81 -20.88
N ALA A 45 -19.22 19.39 -22.00
CA ALA A 45 -20.24 20.15 -22.71
C ALA A 45 -21.67 19.89 -22.16
N SER A 46 -21.97 18.65 -21.73
CA SER A 46 -23.30 18.25 -21.24
C SER A 46 -23.61 18.86 -19.87
N THR A 47 -24.82 19.40 -19.73
CA THR A 47 -25.27 20.03 -18.48
C THR A 47 -25.59 19.00 -17.39
N GLU A 48 -26.12 17.85 -17.80
CA GLU A 48 -26.43 16.70 -16.96
C GLU A 48 -25.15 16.12 -16.37
N LEU A 49 -24.15 15.88 -17.22
CA LEU A 49 -22.84 15.38 -16.80
C LEU A 49 -22.14 16.37 -15.87
N ARG A 50 -22.23 17.68 -16.14
CA ARG A 50 -21.70 18.72 -15.26
C ARG A 50 -22.33 18.68 -13.86
N SER A 51 -23.63 18.41 -13.77
CA SER A 51 -24.32 18.26 -12.48
C SER A 51 -23.79 17.07 -11.68
N VAL A 52 -23.62 15.91 -12.35
CA VAL A 52 -23.07 14.70 -11.74
C VAL A 52 -21.63 14.92 -11.26
N LEU A 53 -20.77 15.48 -12.11
CA LEU A 53 -19.38 15.76 -11.77
C LEU A 53 -19.26 16.76 -10.60
N ARG A 54 -20.14 17.76 -10.49
CA ARG A 54 -20.17 18.67 -9.32
C ARG A 54 -20.49 17.93 -8.03
N LYS A 55 -21.43 16.97 -8.09
CA LYS A 55 -21.77 16.14 -6.93
C LYS A 55 -20.59 15.26 -6.53
N GLN A 56 -19.97 14.58 -7.49
CA GLN A 56 -18.82 13.72 -7.25
C GLN A 56 -17.62 14.50 -6.72
N LEU A 57 -17.36 15.72 -7.24
CA LEU A 57 -16.31 16.60 -6.73
C LEU A 57 -16.50 16.90 -5.24
N ARG A 58 -17.72 17.27 -4.83
CA ARG A 58 -18.06 17.54 -3.43
C ARG A 58 -17.89 16.29 -2.56
N GLN A 59 -18.29 15.12 -3.06
CA GLN A 59 -18.09 13.84 -2.37
C GLN A 59 -16.61 13.50 -2.22
N GLY A 60 -15.79 13.72 -3.26
CA GLY A 60 -14.34 13.51 -3.19
C GLY A 60 -13.65 14.44 -2.18
N ILE A 61 -14.08 15.70 -2.09
CA ILE A 61 -13.59 16.64 -1.07
C ILE A 61 -13.95 16.16 0.34
N ALA A 62 -15.21 15.74 0.56
CA ALA A 62 -15.65 15.21 1.84
C ALA A 62 -14.88 13.93 2.23
N MET A 63 -14.70 13.01 1.29
CA MET A 63 -13.91 11.78 1.50
C MET A 63 -12.46 12.10 1.87
N HIS A 64 -11.82 13.03 1.15
CA HIS A 64 -10.46 13.47 1.49
C HIS A 64 -10.38 14.03 2.92
N GLN A 65 -11.37 14.82 3.34
CA GLN A 65 -11.45 15.36 4.69
C GLN A 65 -11.60 14.24 5.73
N GLU A 66 -12.55 13.32 5.55
CA GLU A 66 -12.78 12.21 6.48
C GLU A 66 -11.53 11.33 6.67
N VAL A 67 -10.83 11.01 5.57
CA VAL A 67 -9.59 10.22 5.61
C VAL A 67 -8.48 10.99 6.32
N THR A 68 -8.30 12.28 6.00
CA THR A 68 -7.26 13.12 6.64
C THR A 68 -7.51 13.25 8.14
N GLU A 69 -8.75 13.49 8.55
CA GLU A 69 -9.12 13.58 9.97
C GLU A 69 -8.90 12.24 10.70
N LEU A 70 -9.22 11.12 10.06
CA LEU A 70 -8.92 9.78 10.60
C LEU A 70 -7.42 9.61 10.83
N MET A 71 -6.61 9.94 9.82
CA MET A 71 -5.15 9.81 9.88
C MET A 71 -4.56 10.70 10.98
N MET A 72 -5.06 11.93 11.14
CA MET A 72 -4.65 12.82 12.24
C MET A 72 -5.03 12.24 13.61
N ARG A 73 -6.27 11.75 13.79
CA ARG A 73 -6.71 11.10 15.04
C ARG A 73 -5.87 9.88 15.41
N LYS A 74 -5.46 9.09 14.40
CA LYS A 74 -4.61 7.90 14.56
C LYS A 74 -3.12 8.22 14.67
N LYS A 75 -2.72 9.49 14.54
CA LYS A 75 -1.31 9.93 14.47
C LYS A 75 -0.53 9.29 13.32
N TRP A 76 -1.22 8.99 12.22
CA TRP A 76 -0.63 8.54 10.97
C TRP A 76 -0.23 9.70 10.06
N PHE A 77 -0.67 10.92 10.39
CA PHE A 77 -0.39 12.12 9.61
C PHE A 77 -0.38 13.36 10.52
N HIS A 78 0.66 14.18 10.38
CA HIS A 78 0.95 15.37 11.19
C HIS A 78 1.12 16.61 10.29
N PRO A 79 0.03 17.12 9.68
CA PRO A 79 0.12 18.19 8.68
C PRO A 79 0.61 19.53 9.24
N HIS A 80 0.48 19.76 10.55
CA HIS A 80 0.86 21.02 11.19
C HIS A 80 2.18 20.92 11.97
N GLU A 81 2.65 19.71 12.27
CA GLU A 81 3.87 19.45 13.04
C GLU A 81 4.93 18.76 12.16
N LEU A 82 5.58 19.55 11.28
CA LEU A 82 6.54 19.02 10.29
C LEU A 82 7.67 18.18 10.89
N GLN A 83 8.12 18.50 12.11
CA GLN A 83 9.16 17.72 12.79
C GLN A 83 8.67 16.32 13.21
N GLU A 84 7.40 16.20 13.62
CA GLU A 84 6.80 14.90 13.93
C GLU A 84 6.49 14.12 12.65
N GLN A 85 5.98 14.79 11.61
CA GLN A 85 5.81 14.18 10.29
C GLN A 85 7.12 13.62 9.75
N TYR A 86 8.22 14.37 9.85
CA TYR A 86 9.54 13.93 9.38
C TYR A 86 10.01 12.65 10.08
N LYS A 87 9.82 12.53 11.40
CA LYS A 87 10.16 11.30 12.14
C LYS A 87 9.32 10.11 11.65
N LEU A 88 8.03 10.33 11.42
CA LEU A 88 7.11 9.31 10.91
C LEU A 88 7.51 8.87 9.48
N ASP A 89 7.89 9.81 8.63
CA ASP A 89 8.37 9.52 7.26
C ASP A 89 9.66 8.70 7.28
N GLN A 90 10.60 9.03 8.17
CA GLN A 90 11.82 8.22 8.33
C GLN A 90 11.52 6.81 8.84
N LEU A 91 10.57 6.66 9.77
CA LEU A 91 10.12 5.35 10.24
C LEU A 91 9.49 4.54 9.10
N ALA A 92 8.64 5.16 8.28
CA ALA A 92 8.02 4.52 7.12
C ALA A 92 9.06 4.05 6.09
N ALA A 93 10.07 4.87 5.82
CA ALA A 93 11.18 4.52 4.92
C ALA A 93 11.97 3.31 5.47
N LYS A 94 12.29 3.31 6.77
CA LYS A 94 12.99 2.20 7.42
C LYS A 94 12.18 0.91 7.39
N ASN A 95 10.87 0.99 7.66
CA ASN A 95 9.98 -0.18 7.59
C ASN A 95 9.91 -0.75 6.17
N THR A 96 9.88 0.13 5.15
CA THR A 96 9.91 -0.29 3.75
C THR A 96 11.19 -1.06 3.42
N LEU A 97 12.35 -0.58 3.89
CA LEU A 97 13.62 -1.30 3.72
C LEU A 97 13.59 -2.67 4.39
N MET A 98 13.11 -2.74 5.64
CA MET A 98 12.98 -4.01 6.35
C MET A 98 12.10 -5.00 5.58
N ILE A 99 10.93 -4.57 5.11
CA ILE A 99 10.02 -5.41 4.32
C ILE A 99 10.68 -5.86 3.01
N SER A 100 11.45 -4.98 2.35
CA SER A 100 12.15 -5.32 1.10
C SER A 100 13.25 -6.38 1.27
N GLU A 101 13.83 -6.47 2.47
CA GLU A 101 14.84 -7.47 2.82
C GLU A 101 14.22 -8.79 3.31
N MET A 102 12.91 -8.85 3.51
CA MET A 102 12.22 -10.06 3.94
C MET A 102 12.18 -11.09 2.80
N ASP A 103 12.48 -12.35 3.14
CA ASP A 103 12.24 -13.48 2.26
C ASP A 103 10.74 -13.83 2.28
N LEU A 104 9.95 -13.09 1.49
CA LEU A 104 8.49 -13.18 1.46
C LEU A 104 7.96 -14.29 0.53
N PHE A 105 8.78 -14.72 -0.42
CA PHE A 105 8.37 -15.65 -1.45
C PHE A 105 9.36 -16.79 -1.52
N PRO A 106 8.89 -18.04 -1.70
CA PRO A 106 9.80 -19.13 -1.91
C PRO A 106 10.59 -18.86 -3.19
N GLY A 107 11.92 -18.98 -3.14
CA GLY A 107 12.77 -18.93 -4.34
C GLY A 107 12.47 -20.04 -5.35
N ASP A 108 11.57 -20.95 -4.99
CA ASP A 108 11.07 -22.03 -5.81
C ASP A 108 9.57 -22.26 -5.56
N THR A 109 8.75 -22.02 -6.58
CA THR A 109 7.30 -22.25 -6.55
C THR A 109 6.90 -23.64 -7.04
N SER A 110 7.86 -24.53 -7.35
CA SER A 110 7.55 -25.90 -7.78
C SER A 110 6.77 -26.63 -6.70
N ARG A 111 5.70 -27.30 -7.11
CA ARG A 111 4.89 -28.10 -6.20
C ARG A 111 5.60 -29.44 -6.02
N LYS A 112 5.98 -29.79 -4.78
CA LYS A 112 6.60 -31.10 -4.46
C LYS A 112 5.81 -32.22 -5.15
N GLY A 113 6.49 -32.99 -6.00
CA GLY A 113 5.90 -34.12 -6.75
C GLY A 113 5.61 -33.87 -8.24
N MET A 114 5.88 -32.68 -8.78
CA MET A 114 5.71 -32.42 -10.22
C MET A 114 6.86 -32.95 -11.10
N PHE A 115 7.91 -33.56 -10.51
CA PHE A 115 9.11 -34.09 -11.19
C PHE A 115 9.69 -33.12 -12.23
N ASP A 116 9.51 -31.83 -12.02
CA ASP A 116 9.99 -30.73 -12.86
C ASP A 116 11.47 -30.42 -12.62
N ARG A 117 12.11 -31.14 -11.71
CA ARG A 117 13.52 -31.03 -11.37
C ARG A 117 14.21 -32.39 -11.35
N GLU A 118 15.45 -32.39 -11.82
CA GLU A 118 16.35 -33.52 -11.61
C GLU A 118 16.56 -33.75 -10.10
N PRO A 119 16.58 -35.01 -9.63
CA PRO A 119 16.61 -35.35 -8.20
C PRO A 119 17.70 -34.67 -7.37
N ASP A 120 18.79 -34.22 -8.01
CA ASP A 120 20.03 -33.84 -7.33
C ASP A 120 20.48 -32.39 -7.59
N ALA A 121 19.66 -31.54 -8.22
CA ALA A 121 20.08 -30.20 -8.64
C ALA A 121 20.45 -29.23 -7.49
N LYS A 122 20.12 -29.55 -6.23
CA LYS A 122 20.47 -28.74 -5.05
C LYS A 122 21.55 -29.34 -4.14
N LEU A 123 22.05 -30.55 -4.42
CA LEU A 123 23.30 -31.03 -3.83
C LEU A 123 24.44 -30.50 -4.69
N GLY A 124 24.88 -29.28 -4.37
CA GLY A 124 26.13 -28.77 -4.90
C GLY A 124 27.20 -29.85 -4.72
N ARG A 125 27.79 -30.30 -5.84
CA ARG A 125 29.04 -31.05 -5.83
C ARG A 125 30.08 -30.16 -5.15
N SER A 126 30.19 -30.34 -3.84
CA SER A 126 31.35 -29.97 -3.05
C SER A 126 32.16 -31.25 -2.87
N GLU A 127 33.42 -31.19 -3.30
CA GLU A 127 34.51 -32.13 -3.01
C GLU A 127 34.56 -33.44 -3.80
N ALA A 128 35.30 -33.42 -4.92
CA ALA A 128 36.67 -33.96 -5.00
C ALA A 128 37.37 -33.46 -6.26
#